data_AF-A0A1C6CED7-F1
#
_entry.id   AF-A0A1C6CED7-F1
#
_cell.length_a   1.000
_cell.length_b   1.000
_cell.length_c   1.000
_cell.angle_alpha   90.00
_cell.angle_beta   90.00
_cell.angle_gamma   90.00
#
_symmetry.space_group_name_H-M   'P 1'
#
loop_
_entity.id
_entity.type
_entity.pdbx_description
1 polymer ?
#
loop_
_entity_poly.entity_id
_entity_poly.type
_entity_poly.pdbx_seq_one_letter_code
_entity_poly.pdbx_strand_id
1 'polypeptide(L)'
;MNMKLKKVLDEIQKTEERITEWQEHLRELNIRKKQLEDAEIIKSIRSMKLNSRELLVVLDKIQNGTAVFPYLTEETTVPDTKKEEDWKDIAEERKLPGHRAEEKEDEHRENEN
;
A
#
# COMPACT_ATOMS: atom_id res chain seq x y z
N MET A 1 -23.11 -10.39 -35.50
CA MET A 1 -22.77 -10.05 -34.09
C MET A 1 -22.22 -8.63 -34.07
N ASN A 2 -22.67 -7.77 -33.15
CA ASN A 2 -22.21 -6.38 -33.11
C ASN A 2 -20.76 -6.31 -32.60
N MET A 3 -19.81 -6.02 -33.48
CA MET A 3 -18.39 -6.02 -33.14
C MET A 3 -18.00 -4.92 -32.14
N LYS A 4 -18.75 -3.80 -32.11
CA LYS A 4 -18.52 -2.72 -31.13
C LYS A 4 -18.91 -3.18 -29.73
N LEU A 5 -20.04 -3.86 -29.60
CA LEU A 5 -20.48 -4.43 -28.33
C LEU A 5 -19.45 -5.43 -27.78
N LYS A 6 -18.90 -6.30 -28.64
CA LYS A 6 -17.88 -7.26 -28.21
C LYS A 6 -16.62 -6.59 -27.66
N LYS A 7 -16.11 -5.56 -28.36
CA LYS A 7 -14.94 -4.79 -27.89
C LYS A 7 -15.19 -4.13 -26.53
N VAL A 8 -16.38 -3.55 -26.33
CA VAL A 8 -16.74 -2.93 -25.04
C VAL A 8 -16.80 -3.98 -23.93
N LEU A 9 -17.34 -5.17 -24.20
CA LEU A 9 -17.37 -6.26 -23.21
C LEU A 9 -15.95 -6.74 -22.84
N ASP A 10 -15.07 -6.87 -23.84
CA ASP A 10 -13.67 -7.26 -23.60
C ASP A 10 -12.93 -6.19 -22.77
N GLU A 11 -13.20 -4.90 -23.00
CA GLU A 11 -12.64 -3.79 -22.22
C GLU A 11 -13.17 -3.76 -20.78
N ILE A 12 -14.47 -4.04 -20.58
CA ILE A 12 -15.06 -4.18 -19.24
C ILE A 12 -14.36 -5.29 -18.48
N GLN A 13 -14.25 -6.49 -19.07
CA GLN A 13 -13.62 -7.64 -18.43
C GLN A 13 -12.16 -7.33 -18.05
N LYS A 14 -11.39 -6.74 -18.97
CA LYS A 14 -10.00 -6.35 -18.69
C LYS A 14 -9.90 -5.32 -17.56
N THR A 15 -10.89 -4.42 -17.45
CA THR A 15 -10.94 -3.44 -16.37
C THR A 15 -11.28 -4.11 -15.03
N GLU A 16 -12.22 -5.06 -15.01
CA GLU A 16 -12.57 -5.83 -13.81
C GLU A 16 -11.40 -6.67 -13.29
N GLU A 17 -10.64 -7.30 -14.19
CA GLU A 17 -9.40 -8.03 -13.84
C GLU A 17 -8.38 -7.09 -13.17
N ARG A 18 -8.16 -5.91 -13.75
CA ARG A 18 -7.25 -4.90 -13.17
C ARG A 18 -7.72 -4.37 -11.83
N ILE A 19 -9.03 -4.19 -11.64
CA ILE A 19 -9.59 -3.79 -10.34
C ILE A 19 -9.28 -4.86 -9.29
N THR A 20 -9.40 -6.13 -9.66
CA THR A 20 -9.12 -7.26 -8.76
C THR A 20 -7.65 -7.29 -8.35
N GLU A 21 -6.74 -7.16 -9.31
CA GLU A 21 -5.29 -7.06 -9.06
C GLU A 21 -4.95 -5.88 -8.13
N TRP A 22 -5.54 -4.71 -8.39
CA TRP A 22 -5.32 -3.52 -7.55
C TRP A 22 -5.88 -3.68 -6.14
N GLN A 23 -7.02 -4.35 -5.98
CA GLN A 23 -7.58 -4.65 -4.66
C GLN A 23 -6.68 -5.62 -3.88
N GLU A 24 -6.10 -6.61 -4.55
CA GLU A 24 -5.15 -7.53 -3.93
C GLU A 24 -3.87 -6.82 -3.49
N HIS A 25 -3.28 -6.02 -4.37
CA HIS A 25 -2.09 -5.22 -4.04
C HIS A 25 -2.37 -4.23 -2.89
N LEU A 26 -3.55 -3.59 -2.88
CA LEU A 26 -3.96 -2.74 -1.75
C LEU A 26 -4.06 -3.52 -0.44
N ARG A 27 -4.53 -4.76 -0.47
CA ARG A 27 -4.59 -5.63 0.72
C ARG A 27 -3.18 -5.94 1.23
N GLU A 28 -2.25 -6.26 0.34
CA GLU A 28 -0.86 -6.53 0.69
C GLU A 28 -0.19 -5.31 1.33
N LEU A 29 -0.37 -4.12 0.73
CA LEU A 29 0.16 -2.87 1.28
C LEU A 29 -0.38 -2.60 2.69
N ASN A 30 -1.66 -2.85 2.96
CA ASN A 30 -2.24 -2.67 4.29
C ASN A 30 -1.67 -3.66 5.31
N ILE A 31 -1.43 -4.91 4.90
CA ILE A 31 -0.77 -5.91 5.76
C ILE A 31 0.65 -5.44 6.10
N ARG A 32 1.41 -5.00 5.09
CA ARG A 32 2.79 -4.52 5.30
C ARG A 32 2.83 -3.28 6.18
N LYS A 33 1.92 -2.33 6.00
CA LYS A 33 1.77 -1.17 6.88
C LYS A 33 1.58 -1.60 8.33
N LYS A 34 0.63 -2.51 8.60
CA LYS A 34 0.38 -3.01 9.96
C LYS A 34 1.62 -3.69 10.56
N GLN A 35 2.34 -4.48 9.78
CA GLN A 35 3.56 -5.13 10.23
C GLN A 35 4.66 -4.12 10.62
N LEU A 36 4.78 -3.02 9.88
CA LEU A 36 5.73 -1.95 10.21
C LEU A 36 5.32 -1.21 11.49
N GLU A 37 4.05 -0.85 11.63
CA GLU A 37 3.52 -0.24 12.85
C GLU A 37 3.75 -1.16 14.07
N ASP A 38 3.43 -2.44 13.97
CA ASP A 38 3.66 -3.44 15.02
C ASP A 38 5.16 -3.55 15.36
N ALA A 39 6.04 -3.52 14.36
CA ALA A 39 7.49 -3.56 14.56
C ALA A 39 8.01 -2.32 15.30
N GLU A 40 7.49 -1.12 14.98
CA GLU A 40 7.84 0.12 15.65
C GLU A 40 7.34 0.17 17.10
N ILE A 41 6.13 -0.33 17.35
CA ILE A 41 5.58 -0.48 18.70
C ILE A 41 6.49 -1.40 19.53
N ILE A 42 6.83 -2.58 19.00
CA ILE A 42 7.71 -3.54 19.69
C ILE A 42 9.09 -2.93 19.95
N LYS A 43 9.66 -2.22 18.96
CA LYS A 43 10.96 -1.54 19.11
C LYS A 43 10.91 -0.49 20.23
N SER A 44 9.85 0.30 20.29
CA SER A 44 9.65 1.33 21.30
C SER A 44 9.46 0.73 22.70
N ILE A 45 8.69 -0.35 22.83
CA ILE A 45 8.53 -1.05 24.12
C ILE A 45 9.87 -1.64 24.58
N ARG A 46 10.64 -2.25 23.67
CA ARG A 46 11.95 -2.84 24.02
C ARG A 46 12.96 -1.79 24.44
N SER A 47 12.93 -0.59 23.86
CA SER A 47 13.87 0.49 24.21
C SER A 47 13.65 1.02 25.63
N MET A 48 12.44 0.89 26.18
CA MET A 48 12.12 1.25 27.57
C MET A 48 12.77 0.33 28.61
N LYS A 49 13.31 -0.84 28.21
CA LYS A 49 14.01 -1.80 29.09
C LYS A 49 13.19 -2.23 30.32
N LEU A 50 11.88 -2.38 30.14
CA LEU A 50 10.98 -2.83 31.20
C LEU A 50 11.25 -4.31 31.55
N ASN A 51 11.14 -4.65 32.84
CA ASN A 51 11.11 -6.05 33.24
C ASN A 51 9.73 -6.68 32.95
N SER A 52 9.62 -8.01 32.99
CA SER A 52 8.38 -8.71 32.61
C SER A 52 7.16 -8.30 33.43
N ARG A 53 7.33 -7.98 34.72
CA ARG A 53 6.22 -7.56 35.58
C ARG A 53 5.79 -6.12 35.27
N GLU A 54 6.74 -5.23 35.06
CA GLU A 54 6.48 -3.84 34.65
C GLU A 54 5.77 -3.78 33.30
N LEU A 55 6.25 -4.57 32.32
CA LEU A 55 5.62 -4.66 31.00
C LEU A 55 4.16 -5.14 31.11
N LEU A 56 3.89 -6.17 31.91
CA LEU A 56 2.52 -6.67 32.11
C LEU A 56 1.60 -5.59 32.71
N VAL A 57 2.08 -4.83 33.70
CA VAL A 57 1.30 -3.73 34.30
C VAL A 57 1.01 -2.63 33.28
N VAL A 58 1.98 -2.31 32.42
CA VAL A 58 1.78 -1.31 31.36
C VAL A 58 0.78 -1.80 30.32
N LEU A 59 0.90 -3.05 29.85
CA LEU A 59 -0.02 -3.63 28.87
C LEU A 59 -1.45 -3.73 29.43
N ASP A 60 -1.62 -4.09 30.69
CA ASP A 60 -2.93 -4.11 31.37
C ASP A 60 -3.56 -2.71 31.42
N LYS A 61 -2.78 -1.69 31.80
CA LYS A 61 -3.25 -0.29 31.77
C LYS A 61 -3.62 0.18 30.36
N ILE A 62 -2.87 -0.22 29.33
CA ILE A 62 -3.20 0.10 27.92
C ILE A 62 -4.51 -0.59 27.52
N GLN A 63 -4.66 -1.88 27.81
CA GLN A 63 -5.87 -2.65 27.50
C GLN A 63 -7.11 -2.07 28.19
N ASN A 64 -6.94 -1.59 29.43
CA ASN A 64 -7.99 -0.96 30.22
C ASN A 64 -8.20 0.53 29.89
N GLY A 65 -7.42 1.11 28.96
CA GLY A 65 -7.54 2.53 28.57
C GLY A 65 -7.10 3.53 29.66
N THR A 66 -6.34 3.08 30.66
CA THR A 66 -5.89 3.87 31.82
C THR A 66 -4.39 4.15 31.81
N ALA A 67 -3.68 3.78 30.74
CA ALA A 67 -2.27 4.08 30.59
C ALA A 67 -2.05 5.60 30.44
N VAL A 68 -1.17 6.14 31.29
CA VAL A 68 -0.76 7.55 31.24
C VAL A 68 0.71 7.57 30.83
N PHE A 69 1.00 8.19 29.69
CA PHE A 69 2.36 8.39 29.20
C PHE A 69 2.72 9.87 29.37
N PRO A 70 3.61 10.22 30.32
CA PRO A 70 3.92 11.62 30.64
C PRO A 70 4.42 12.43 29.45
N TYR A 71 5.11 11.78 28.51
CA TYR A 71 5.74 12.41 27.34
C TYR A 71 4.82 12.59 26.12
N LEU A 72 3.57 12.10 26.14
CA LEU A 72 2.62 12.26 25.02
C LEU A 72 1.74 13.51 25.16
N THR A 73 1.94 14.32 26.21
CA THR A 73 1.15 15.53 26.49
C THR A 73 1.66 16.77 25.77
N GLU A 74 2.91 16.73 25.30
CA GLU A 74 3.43 17.74 24.38
C GLU A 74 3.11 17.27 22.96
N GLU A 75 2.46 18.13 22.18
CA GLU A 75 2.08 17.86 20.79
C GLU A 75 3.20 17.12 20.06
N THR A 76 2.98 15.84 19.77
CA THR A 76 3.84 15.13 18.85
C THR A 76 3.51 15.70 17.48
N THR A 77 4.12 16.83 17.12
CA THR A 77 4.30 17.18 15.72
C THR A 77 5.12 16.02 15.16
N VAL A 78 4.45 15.12 14.43
CA VAL A 78 5.09 14.17 13.54
C VAL A 78 6.20 14.94 12.81
N PRO A 79 7.49 14.63 13.04
CA PRO A 79 8.52 15.23 12.22
C PRO A 79 8.25 14.75 10.80
N ASP A 80 7.94 15.69 9.92
CA ASP A 80 7.81 15.48 8.48
C ASP A 80 9.17 15.01 7.95
N THR A 81 9.46 13.72 8.13
CA THR A 81 10.66 13.10 7.58
C THR A 81 10.42 12.94 6.09
N LYS A 82 10.80 13.98 5.36
CA LYS A 82 11.20 13.88 3.96
C LYS A 82 12.28 12.81 3.83
N LYS A 83 11.86 11.56 3.63
CA LYS A 83 12.67 10.46 3.12
C LYS A 83 11.92 9.89 1.92
N GLU A 84 11.89 10.68 0.86
CA GLU A 84 11.43 10.27 -0.48
C GLU A 84 12.39 9.26 -1.13
N GLU A 85 13.56 8.98 -0.55
CA GLU A 85 14.60 8.18 -1.20
C GLU A 85 14.37 6.66 -1.12
N ASP A 86 13.58 6.15 -0.16
CA ASP A 86 13.40 4.70 0.04
C ASP A 86 12.28 4.08 -0.84
N TRP A 87 11.53 4.91 -1.58
CA TRP A 87 10.43 4.45 -2.43
C TRP A 87 10.85 4.16 -3.88
N LYS A 88 12.08 4.49 -4.27
CA LYS A 88 12.55 4.27 -5.65
C LYS A 88 12.66 2.78 -5.98
N ASP A 89 13.08 1.96 -5.03
CA ASP A 89 13.25 0.52 -5.26
C ASP A 89 11.92 -0.24 -5.40
N ILE A 90 10.83 0.25 -4.80
CA ILE A 90 9.48 -0.33 -4.97
C ILE A 90 8.83 0.13 -6.28
N ALA A 91 9.17 1.33 -6.75
CA ALA A 91 8.66 1.85 -8.03
C ALA A 91 9.34 1.19 -9.24
N GLU A 92 10.61 0.76 -9.12
CA GLU A 92 11.36 0.09 -10.19
C GLU A 92 10.80 -1.31 -10.52
N GLU A 93 10.11 -1.96 -9.57
CA GLU A 93 9.45 -3.26 -9.76
C GLU A 93 8.08 -3.14 -10.47
N ARG A 94 7.63 -1.91 -10.82
CA ARG A 94 6.38 -1.64 -11.59
C ARG A 94 6.41 -2.08 -13.05
N LYS A 95 7.27 -3.01 -13.44
CA LYS A 95 7.11 -3.74 -14.70
C LYS A 95 6.10 -4.88 -14.49
N LEU A 96 4.85 -4.49 -14.23
CA LEU A 96 3.72 -5.42 -14.25
C LEU A 96 3.59 -6.04 -15.65
N PRO A 97 3.29 -7.35 -15.74
CA PRO A 97 3.25 -8.08 -16.99
C PRO A 97 1.98 -7.68 -17.76
N GLY A 98 2.14 -6.91 -18.84
CA GLY A 98 1.00 -6.49 -19.66
C GLY A 98 1.30 -5.32 -20.59
N HIS A 99 2.39 -4.58 -20.37
CA HIS A 99 2.95 -3.68 -21.36
C HIS A 99 3.72 -4.47 -22.44
N ARG A 100 3.00 -5.29 -23.22
CA ARG A 100 3.41 -5.60 -24.58
C ARG A 100 2.38 -4.94 -25.48
N ALA A 101 2.82 -3.83 -26.08
CA ALA A 101 2.08 -3.06 -27.04
C ALA A 101 1.50 -3.97 -28.14
N GLU A 102 0.18 -4.10 -28.15
CA GLU A 102 -0.57 -4.28 -29.39
C GLU A 102 -0.93 -2.86 -29.87
N GLU A 103 0.09 -2.05 -30.18
CA GLU A 103 -0.11 -0.93 -31.08
C GLU A 103 -0.26 -1.53 -32.48
N LYS A 104 -1.51 -1.52 -32.92
CA LYS A 104 -1.93 -1.99 -34.23
C LYS A 104 -1.32 -1.10 -35.30
N GLU A 105 -0.47 -1.68 -36.14
CA GLU A 105 -0.26 -1.19 -37.51
C GLU A 105 -1.57 -1.43 -38.29
N ASP A 106 -2.54 -0.53 -38.13
CA ASP A 106 -3.63 -0.35 -39.10
C ASP A 106 -3.27 0.89 -39.94
N GLU A 107 -2.43 0.69 -40.95
CA GLU A 107 -2.18 1.67 -42.01
C GLU A 107 -3.46 1.86 -42.85
N HIS A 108 -4.32 2.78 -42.42
CA HIS A 108 -5.27 3.41 -43.34
C HIS A 108 -4.52 4.40 -44.24
N ARG A 109 -4.16 3.96 -45.44
CA ARG A 109 -3.95 4.83 -46.61
C ARG A 109 -4.98 4.49 -47.68
N GLU A 110 -6.22 4.94 -47.47
CA GLU A 110 -7.06 5.37 -48.59
C GLU A 110 -6.86 6.87 -48.72
N ASN A 111 -6.05 7.28 -49.70
CA ASN A 111 -6.13 8.64 -50.22
C ASN A 111 -6.04 8.57 -51.74
N GLU A 112 -7.20 8.79 -52.35
CA GLU A 112 -7.46 9.40 -53.66
C GLU A 112 -6.25 9.61 -54.57
N ASN A 113 -6.22 8.91 -55.70
CA ASN A 113 -6.26 9.52 -57.04
C ASN A 113 -6.45 8.46 -58.14
#